data_AF-A0A498GAA3-F1
#
_entry.id   AF-A0A498GAA3-F1
#
_cell.length_a   1.000
_cell.length_b   1.000
_cell.length_c   1.000
_cell.angle_alpha   90.00
_cell.angle_beta   90.00
_cell.angle_gamma   90.00
#
_symmetry.space_group_name_H-M   'P 1'
#
loop_
_entity.id
_entity.type
_entity.pdbx_description
1 polymer ?
#
loop_
_entity_poly.entity_id
_entity_poly.type
_entity_poly.pdbx_seq_one_letter_code
_entity_poly.pdbx_strand_id
1 'polypeptide(L)'
;MIFAQSGEVLEALLAELAGVLNVVSPELIGISFTIVLSSISIIISYNSYQGQARMAVRESIEQIEPLRLGKYEKVRPTLSRFNYKLRDGRSTTQITIRHYDNSTKASVSSLPKDFERFDDDEQSELTQFVKELSNVRDAGFSMQGFEIYFATRDPVKVSHSTTIAMEAFHDLAQDRVDSLPIEAGQETEVEPVN
;
A
#
# COMPACT_ATOMS: atom_id res chain seq x y z
N MET A 1 -36.55 -47.64 28.69
CA MET A 1 -36.66 -46.74 29.85
C MET A 1 -35.67 -45.56 29.82
N ILE A 2 -35.06 -45.22 28.66
CA ILE A 2 -34.06 -44.14 28.53
C ILE A 2 -34.63 -42.91 27.76
N PHE A 3 -35.68 -43.09 26.94
CA PHE A 3 -36.31 -42.01 26.17
C PHE A 3 -37.28 -41.11 26.96
N ALA A 4 -37.66 -41.48 28.18
CA ALA A 4 -38.55 -40.67 29.02
C ALA A 4 -37.80 -39.54 29.75
N GLN A 5 -36.54 -39.77 30.13
CA GLN A 5 -35.71 -38.77 30.82
C GLN A 5 -35.25 -37.63 29.92
N SER A 6 -35.11 -37.84 28.60
CA SER A 6 -34.69 -36.78 27.67
C SER A 6 -35.79 -35.74 27.40
N GLY A 7 -37.08 -36.13 27.53
CA GLY A 7 -38.21 -35.22 27.38
C GLY A 7 -38.37 -34.28 28.57
N GLU A 8 -38.26 -34.80 29.80
CA GLU A 8 -38.37 -33.99 31.02
C GLU A 8 -37.22 -32.99 31.16
N VAL A 9 -36.01 -33.35 30.73
CA VAL A 9 -34.85 -32.43 30.74
C VAL A 9 -35.01 -31.32 29.70
N LEU A 10 -35.59 -31.60 28.53
CA LEU A 10 -35.85 -30.60 27.49
C LEU A 10 -36.95 -29.63 27.91
N GLU A 11 -38.04 -30.13 28.51
CA GLU A 11 -39.13 -29.31 29.06
C GLU A 11 -38.64 -28.42 30.22
N ALA A 12 -37.80 -28.96 31.11
CA ALA A 12 -37.19 -28.17 32.19
C ALA A 12 -36.30 -27.05 31.64
N LEU A 13 -35.47 -27.34 30.63
CA LEU A 13 -34.63 -26.34 29.95
C LEU A 13 -35.45 -25.28 29.23
N LEU A 14 -36.55 -25.67 28.57
CA LEU A 14 -37.46 -24.74 27.89
C LEU A 14 -38.23 -23.87 28.87
N ALA A 15 -38.66 -24.42 30.02
CA ALA A 15 -39.30 -23.66 31.08
C ALA A 15 -38.33 -22.67 31.75
N GLU A 16 -37.07 -23.05 31.92
CA GLU A 16 -36.03 -22.16 32.46
C GLU A 16 -35.69 -21.04 31.46
N LEU A 17 -35.57 -21.36 30.16
CA LEU A 17 -35.41 -20.37 29.08
C LEU A 17 -36.61 -19.43 28.97
N ALA A 18 -37.83 -19.94 29.08
CA ALA A 18 -39.05 -19.14 29.10
C ALA A 18 -39.13 -18.27 30.36
N GLY A 19 -38.65 -18.76 31.51
CA GLY A 19 -38.52 -18.00 32.74
C GLY A 19 -37.53 -16.84 32.60
N VAL A 20 -36.35 -17.09 32.02
CA VAL A 20 -35.35 -16.06 31.73
C VAL A 20 -35.90 -15.02 30.73
N LEU A 21 -36.59 -15.47 29.67
CA LEU A 21 -37.24 -14.57 28.70
C LEU A 21 -38.41 -13.77 29.30
N ASN A 22 -39.09 -14.29 30.32
CA ASN A 22 -40.15 -13.56 31.05
C ASN A 22 -39.61 -12.52 32.04
N VAL A 23 -38.36 -12.68 32.51
CA VAL A 23 -37.70 -11.73 33.41
C VAL A 23 -37.06 -10.56 32.65
N VAL A 24 -36.74 -10.77 31.38
CA VAL A 24 -36.19 -9.73 30.50
C VAL A 24 -37.36 -8.98 29.83
N SER A 25 -37.51 -7.69 30.13
CA SER A 25 -38.58 -6.91 29.49
C SER A 25 -38.39 -6.91 27.95
N PRO A 26 -39.49 -6.96 27.17
CA PRO A 26 -39.42 -6.83 25.71
C PRO A 26 -38.64 -5.59 25.25
N GLU A 27 -38.65 -4.54 26.06
CA GLU A 27 -37.85 -3.32 25.87
C GLU A 27 -36.34 -3.60 25.95
N LEU A 28 -35.88 -4.42 26.90
CA LEU A 28 -34.47 -4.80 27.03
C LEU A 28 -33.98 -5.64 25.85
N ILE A 29 -34.84 -6.52 25.32
CA ILE A 29 -34.56 -7.31 24.10
C ILE A 29 -34.45 -6.36 22.90
N GLY A 30 -35.38 -5.40 22.76
CA GLY A 30 -35.36 -4.39 21.71
C GLY A 30 -34.12 -3.49 21.77
N ILE A 31 -33.71 -3.06 22.96
CA ILE A 31 -32.47 -2.28 23.17
C ILE A 31 -31.24 -3.11 22.78
N SER A 32 -31.16 -4.35 23.26
CA SER A 32 -30.03 -5.25 22.98
C SER A 32 -29.88 -5.51 21.49
N PHE A 33 -30.99 -5.78 20.79
CA PHE A 33 -31.00 -5.97 19.34
C PHE A 33 -30.57 -4.71 18.59
N THR A 34 -31.01 -3.53 19.04
CA THR A 34 -30.62 -2.25 18.43
C THR A 34 -29.13 -1.98 18.60
N ILE A 35 -28.54 -2.30 19.77
CA ILE A 35 -27.10 -2.17 20.02
C ILE A 35 -26.31 -3.10 19.10
N VAL A 36 -26.75 -4.36 18.95
CA VAL A 36 -26.10 -5.33 18.06
C VAL A 36 -26.13 -4.85 16.61
N LEU A 37 -27.30 -4.45 16.12
CA LEU A 37 -27.44 -3.91 14.76
C LEU A 37 -26.58 -2.66 14.55
N SER A 38 -26.59 -1.73 15.50
CA SER A 38 -25.77 -0.51 15.44
C SER A 38 -24.28 -0.84 15.39
N SER A 39 -23.83 -1.83 16.16
CA SER A 39 -22.44 -2.29 16.17
C SER A 39 -22.04 -2.88 14.82
N ILE A 40 -22.91 -3.70 14.22
CA ILE A 40 -22.70 -4.26 12.88
C ILE A 40 -22.62 -3.14 11.85
N SER A 41 -23.54 -2.17 11.89
CA SER A 41 -23.52 -1.01 10.99
C SER A 41 -22.23 -0.22 11.12
N ILE A 42 -21.74 0.04 12.33
CA ILE A 42 -20.46 0.73 12.57
C ILE A 42 -19.29 -0.04 11.94
N ILE A 43 -19.25 -1.37 12.08
CA ILE A 43 -18.19 -2.21 11.51
C ILE A 43 -18.24 -2.19 9.98
N ILE A 44 -19.44 -2.30 9.38
CA ILE A 44 -19.60 -2.24 7.92
C ILE A 44 -19.19 -0.86 7.39
N SER A 45 -19.66 0.21 8.01
CA SER A 45 -19.29 1.58 7.66
C SER A 45 -17.79 1.78 7.75
N TYR A 46 -17.15 1.30 8.82
CA TYR A 46 -15.70 1.38 8.99
C TYR A 46 -14.93 0.73 7.84
N ASN A 47 -15.25 -0.53 7.52
CA ASN A 47 -14.59 -1.26 6.45
C ASN A 47 -14.84 -0.61 5.08
N SER A 48 -16.05 -0.10 4.85
CA SER A 48 -16.40 0.62 3.63
C SER A 48 -15.56 1.89 3.46
N TYR A 49 -15.48 2.74 4.50
CA TYR A 49 -14.68 3.96 4.46
C TYR A 49 -13.19 3.68 4.29
N GLN A 50 -12.66 2.66 4.97
CA GLN A 50 -11.27 2.23 4.79
C GLN A 50 -11.00 1.80 3.34
N GLY A 51 -11.91 1.02 2.75
CA GLY A 51 -11.82 0.59 1.36
C GLY A 51 -11.82 1.76 0.38
N GLN A 52 -12.77 2.69 0.53
CA GLN A 52 -12.87 3.89 -0.30
C GLN A 52 -11.62 4.78 -0.19
N ALA A 53 -11.14 5.04 1.03
CA ALA A 53 -9.93 5.84 1.22
C ALA A 53 -8.69 5.20 0.59
N ARG A 54 -8.55 3.87 0.72
CA ARG A 54 -7.46 3.12 0.07
C ARG A 54 -7.56 3.21 -1.46
N MET A 55 -8.76 3.05 -2.02
CA MET A 55 -8.99 3.15 -3.46
C MET A 55 -8.67 4.54 -3.98
N ALA A 56 -9.14 5.59 -3.32
CA ALA A 56 -8.86 6.97 -3.74
C ALA A 56 -7.35 7.27 -3.78
N VAL A 57 -6.60 6.83 -2.76
CA VAL A 57 -5.13 6.96 -2.76
C VAL A 57 -4.51 6.16 -3.89
N ARG A 58 -4.94 4.92 -4.10
CA ARG A 58 -4.42 4.06 -5.16
C ARG A 58 -4.65 4.66 -6.55
N GLU A 59 -5.87 5.07 -6.86
CA GLU A 59 -6.24 5.69 -8.13
C GLU A 59 -5.43 6.97 -8.38
N SER A 60 -5.26 7.80 -7.35
CA SER A 60 -4.48 9.03 -7.45
C SER A 60 -2.99 8.80 -7.72
N ILE A 61 -2.44 7.66 -7.29
CA ILE A 61 -1.06 7.25 -7.59
C ILE A 61 -0.96 6.59 -8.96
N GLU A 62 -1.97 5.83 -9.38
CA GLU A 62 -2.02 5.21 -10.71
C GLU A 62 -2.15 6.24 -11.85
N GLN A 63 -2.69 7.43 -11.55
CA GLN A 63 -2.75 8.57 -12.47
C GLN A 63 -1.40 9.28 -12.66
N ILE A 64 -0.40 9.02 -11.82
CA ILE A 64 0.94 9.59 -11.99
C ILE A 64 1.59 8.93 -13.21
N GLU A 65 1.98 9.75 -14.18
CA GLU A 65 2.64 9.28 -15.39
C GLU A 65 4.01 8.68 -15.07
N PRO A 66 4.33 7.46 -15.54
CA PRO A 66 5.65 6.88 -15.35
C PRO A 66 6.73 7.68 -16.08
N LEU A 67 7.79 8.07 -15.37
CA LEU A 67 8.95 8.73 -15.97
C LEU A 67 9.85 7.72 -16.67
N ARG A 68 10.42 8.06 -17.82
CA ARG A 68 11.29 7.15 -18.60
C ARG A 68 12.74 7.35 -18.22
N LEU A 69 13.45 6.24 -18.01
CA LEU A 69 14.90 6.20 -17.89
C LEU A 69 15.47 5.47 -19.10
N GLY A 70 16.18 6.24 -19.93
CA GLY A 70 16.65 5.75 -21.23
C GLY A 70 15.52 5.18 -22.10
N LYS A 71 15.83 4.13 -22.86
CA LYS A 71 14.96 3.62 -23.94
C LYS A 71 13.89 2.62 -23.48
N TYR A 72 14.13 1.87 -22.41
CA TYR A 72 13.26 0.76 -21.98
C TYR A 72 12.88 0.77 -20.50
N GLU A 73 13.58 1.53 -19.66
CA GLU A 73 13.32 1.61 -18.23
C GLU A 73 12.30 2.71 -17.93
N LYS A 74 11.47 2.49 -16.91
CA LYS A 74 10.52 3.48 -16.39
C LYS A 74 10.52 3.47 -14.88
N VAL A 75 10.32 4.62 -14.28
CA VAL A 75 10.07 4.76 -12.85
C VAL A 75 8.59 4.91 -12.62
N ARG A 76 8.06 4.15 -11.66
CA ARG A 76 6.64 4.18 -11.30
C ARG A 76 6.42 4.06 -9.79
N PRO A 77 5.51 4.87 -9.21
CA PRO A 77 5.09 4.70 -7.83
C PRO A 77 4.01 3.61 -7.70
N THR A 78 4.03 2.90 -6.58
CA THR A 78 3.03 1.87 -6.26
C THR A 78 2.61 1.99 -4.80
N LEU A 79 1.32 1.77 -4.53
CA LEU A 79 0.81 1.71 -3.16
C LEU A 79 1.19 0.38 -2.51
N SER A 80 2.13 0.41 -1.58
CA SER A 80 2.65 -0.78 -0.89
C SER A 80 1.83 -1.13 0.35
N ARG A 81 1.57 -0.14 1.24
CA ARG A 81 0.77 -0.35 2.45
C ARG A 81 -0.16 0.82 2.71
N PHE A 82 -1.30 0.52 3.30
CA PHE A 82 -2.29 1.51 3.74
C PHE A 82 -2.87 1.07 5.08
N ASN A 83 -2.67 1.89 6.11
CA ASN A 83 -3.23 1.66 7.44
C ASN A 83 -4.19 2.79 7.76
N TYR A 84 -5.47 2.46 7.79
CA TYR A 84 -6.53 3.38 8.11
C TYR A 84 -6.76 3.43 9.62
N LYS A 85 -6.86 4.63 10.18
CA LYS A 85 -7.20 4.86 11.58
C LYS A 85 -8.40 5.79 11.67
N LEU A 86 -9.41 5.37 12.44
CA LEU A 86 -10.68 6.08 12.59
C LEU A 86 -10.53 7.43 13.31
N ARG A 87 -9.64 7.46 14.31
CA ARG A 87 -9.34 8.63 15.13
C ARG A 87 -7.92 9.07 14.84
N ASP A 88 -7.80 10.36 14.56
CA ASP A 88 -6.60 11.11 14.19
C ASP A 88 -6.02 10.79 12.82
N GLY A 89 -5.47 11.83 12.16
CA GLY A 89 -4.69 11.77 10.92
C GLY A 89 -3.41 10.91 11.00
N ARG A 90 -3.39 9.87 11.84
CA ARG A 90 -2.37 8.83 11.95
C ARG A 90 -2.55 7.72 10.92
N SER A 91 -3.45 7.90 9.95
CA SER A 91 -3.53 6.95 8.84
C SER A 91 -2.21 7.02 8.10
N THR A 92 -1.59 5.87 7.87
CA THR A 92 -0.28 5.82 7.24
C THR A 92 -0.41 5.21 5.85
N THR A 93 0.19 5.88 4.88
CA THR A 93 0.29 5.39 3.50
C THR A 93 1.76 5.15 3.21
N GLN A 94 2.08 3.98 2.67
CA GLN A 94 3.42 3.65 2.19
C GLN A 94 3.39 3.52 0.69
N ILE A 95 4.16 4.35 0.02
CA ILE A 95 4.38 4.30 -1.43
C ILE A 95 5.78 3.75 -1.67
N THR A 96 5.93 2.93 -2.72
CA THR A 96 7.24 2.49 -3.18
C THR A 96 7.42 2.91 -4.63
N ILE A 97 8.50 3.65 -4.89
CA ILE A 97 8.94 4.05 -6.22
C ILE A 97 9.94 3.00 -6.72
N ARG A 98 9.67 2.43 -7.90
CA ARG A 98 10.47 1.33 -8.48
C ARG A 98 10.84 1.61 -9.92
N HIS A 99 12.00 1.10 -10.33
CA HIS A 99 12.30 0.94 -11.75
C HIS A 99 11.58 -0.29 -12.30
N TYR A 100 11.15 -0.18 -13.54
CA TYR A 100 10.55 -1.22 -14.34
C TYR A 100 11.26 -1.25 -15.68
N ASP A 101 11.97 -2.34 -15.95
CA ASP A 101 12.49 -2.62 -17.29
C ASP A 101 11.37 -3.25 -18.14
N ASN A 102 11.02 -2.62 -19.27
CA ASN A 102 10.05 -3.19 -20.22
C ASN A 102 10.69 -4.22 -21.18
N SER A 103 11.98 -4.54 -21.03
CA SER A 103 12.72 -5.38 -21.98
C SER A 103 12.35 -6.87 -21.95
N THR A 104 11.60 -7.36 -20.95
CA THR A 104 11.27 -8.80 -20.88
C THR A 104 9.77 -9.07 -20.93
N LYS A 105 9.33 -9.66 -22.05
CA LYS A 105 8.08 -10.39 -22.17
C LYS A 105 7.97 -11.38 -21.00
N ALA A 106 6.96 -11.17 -20.15
CA ALA A 106 6.31 -12.18 -19.31
C ALA A 106 7.17 -13.40 -18.91
N SER A 107 8.16 -13.24 -18.03
CA SER A 107 8.78 -14.37 -17.30
C SER A 107 9.70 -13.86 -16.19
N VAL A 108 9.32 -14.16 -14.94
CA VAL A 108 10.22 -14.49 -13.81
C VAL A 108 11.25 -13.43 -13.36
N SER A 109 10.93 -12.80 -12.23
CA SER A 109 11.85 -12.30 -11.19
C SER A 109 13.26 -11.83 -11.63
N SER A 110 13.36 -10.76 -12.41
CA SER A 110 14.52 -9.89 -12.23
C SER A 110 14.34 -9.18 -10.90
N LEU A 111 15.08 -9.63 -9.87
CA LEU A 111 15.30 -8.79 -8.69
C LEU A 111 15.77 -7.42 -9.20
N PRO A 112 15.25 -6.31 -8.65
CA PRO A 112 15.72 -5.00 -9.04
C PRO A 112 17.22 -4.94 -8.71
N LYS A 113 18.07 -4.90 -9.73
CA LYS A 113 19.52 -4.57 -9.61
C LYS A 113 19.71 -3.07 -9.29
N ASP A 114 18.65 -2.43 -8.79
CA ASP A 114 18.45 -0.99 -8.85
C ASP A 114 19.04 -0.28 -7.62
N PHE A 115 19.40 -1.03 -6.55
CA PHE A 115 20.00 -0.47 -5.33
C PHE A 115 21.52 -0.32 -5.39
N GLU A 116 22.19 -1.10 -6.24
CA GLU A 116 23.62 -0.94 -6.47
C GLU A 116 23.93 0.27 -7.35
N ARG A 117 22.89 1.00 -7.83
CA ARG A 117 23.05 2.16 -8.71
C ARG A 117 23.29 3.48 -7.97
N PHE A 118 22.99 3.62 -6.68
CA PHE A 118 23.20 4.87 -5.95
C PHE A 118 24.21 4.66 -4.83
N ASP A 119 25.15 5.60 -4.68
CA ASP A 119 26.04 5.58 -3.51
C ASP A 119 25.32 6.08 -2.24
N ASP A 120 25.94 5.84 -1.08
CA ASP A 120 25.34 6.15 0.21
C ASP A 120 25.07 7.66 0.39
N ASP A 121 25.85 8.52 -0.26
CA ASP A 121 25.71 9.98 -0.19
C ASP A 121 24.49 10.45 -0.99
N GLU A 122 24.35 10.00 -2.25
CA GLU A 122 23.19 10.24 -3.11
C GLU A 122 21.89 9.72 -2.48
N GLN A 123 21.93 8.51 -1.90
CA GLN A 123 20.78 7.94 -1.20
C GLN A 123 20.40 8.77 0.02
N SER A 124 21.38 9.29 0.76
CA SER A 124 21.14 10.11 1.94
C SER A 124 20.55 11.47 1.57
N GLU A 125 21.05 12.11 0.51
CA GLU A 125 20.54 13.39 0.01
C GLU A 125 19.08 13.28 -0.43
N LEU A 126 18.76 12.30 -1.29
CA LEU A 126 17.37 12.08 -1.72
C LEU A 126 16.45 11.75 -0.53
N THR A 127 16.91 10.91 0.39
CA THR A 127 16.14 10.54 1.58
C THR A 127 15.84 11.77 2.45
N GLN A 128 16.82 12.66 2.64
CA GLN A 128 16.64 13.88 3.40
C GLN A 128 15.69 14.84 2.68
N PHE A 129 15.89 15.08 1.39
CA PHE A 129 15.02 15.92 0.57
C PHE A 129 13.56 15.46 0.67
N VAL A 130 13.29 14.16 0.51
CA VAL A 130 11.93 13.62 0.57
C VAL A 130 11.35 13.71 1.98
N LYS A 131 12.16 13.61 3.03
CA LYS A 131 11.72 13.82 4.43
C LYS A 131 11.31 15.26 4.71
N GLU A 132 11.86 16.22 3.98
CA GLU A 132 11.49 17.63 4.09
C GLU A 132 10.16 17.96 3.41
N LEU A 133 9.66 17.07 2.54
CA LEU A 133 8.34 17.23 1.91
C LEU A 133 7.21 17.18 2.93
N SER A 134 6.22 18.06 2.72
CA SER A 134 5.07 18.13 3.60
C SER A 134 4.32 16.78 3.66
N ASN A 135 3.94 16.35 4.86
CA ASN A 135 3.19 15.11 5.13
C ASN A 135 3.97 13.79 4.95
N VAL A 136 5.26 13.86 4.57
CA VAL A 136 6.16 12.71 4.67
C VAL A 136 6.59 12.56 6.12
N ARG A 137 6.45 11.34 6.66
CA ARG A 137 6.88 10.95 8.00
C ARG A 137 8.28 10.38 7.97
N ASP A 138 8.57 9.56 6.96
CA ASP A 138 9.84 8.89 6.80
C ASP A 138 10.03 8.50 5.33
N ALA A 139 11.27 8.29 4.93
CA ALA A 139 11.65 7.84 3.61
C ALA A 139 12.95 7.05 3.69
N GLY A 140 13.19 6.16 2.73
CA GLY A 140 14.44 5.43 2.64
C GLY A 140 14.44 4.35 1.57
N PHE A 141 15.61 3.79 1.32
CA PHE A 141 15.80 2.71 0.35
C PHE A 141 15.55 1.36 1.02
N SER A 142 14.86 0.45 0.33
CA SER A 142 14.66 -0.93 0.79
C SER A 142 15.21 -1.93 -0.23
N MET A 143 14.82 -3.21 -0.22
CA MET A 143 15.11 -4.10 -1.36
C MET A 143 14.09 -3.97 -2.50
N GLN A 144 13.00 -3.22 -2.28
CA GLN A 144 11.85 -3.22 -3.18
C GLN A 144 11.73 -1.95 -4.01
N GLY A 145 12.16 -0.82 -3.47
CA GLY A 145 12.29 0.45 -4.17
C GLY A 145 12.75 1.54 -3.18
N PHE A 146 12.61 2.79 -3.60
CA PHE A 146 12.60 3.90 -2.67
C PHE A 146 11.22 3.98 -2.01
N GLU A 147 11.19 3.84 -0.69
CA GLU A 147 9.97 3.80 0.12
C GLU A 147 9.69 5.16 0.77
N ILE A 148 8.43 5.60 0.69
CA ILE A 148 7.97 6.85 1.26
C ILE A 148 6.79 6.56 2.19
N TYR A 149 6.90 7.01 3.43
CA TYR A 149 5.87 6.83 4.45
C TYR A 149 5.18 8.15 4.73
N PHE A 150 3.91 8.24 4.37
CA PHE A 150 3.06 9.39 4.62
C PHE A 150 2.26 9.21 5.91
N ALA A 151 2.15 10.26 6.71
CA ALA A 151 1.21 10.34 7.84
C ALA A 151 -0.13 10.93 7.39
N THR A 152 -0.62 10.53 6.21
CA THR A 152 -1.89 10.98 5.67
C THR A 152 -2.53 9.91 4.79
N ARG A 153 -3.86 10.02 4.64
CA ARG A 153 -4.71 9.25 3.72
C ARG A 153 -5.29 10.12 2.59
N ASP A 154 -4.92 11.40 2.57
CA ASP A 154 -5.41 12.36 1.59
C ASP A 154 -4.76 12.05 0.23
N PRO A 155 -5.55 11.61 -0.77
CA PRO A 155 -5.02 11.19 -2.06
C PRO A 155 -4.23 12.31 -2.75
N VAL A 156 -4.69 13.56 -2.63
CA VAL A 156 -4.06 14.71 -3.29
C VAL A 156 -2.67 14.97 -2.71
N LYS A 157 -2.56 14.96 -1.37
CA LYS A 157 -1.27 15.18 -0.69
C LYS A 157 -0.28 14.05 -0.96
N VAL A 158 -0.76 12.80 -0.92
CA VAL A 158 0.07 11.63 -1.22
C VAL A 158 0.55 11.70 -2.67
N SER A 159 -0.35 11.95 -3.63
CA SER A 159 0.00 12.03 -5.05
C SER A 159 0.98 13.16 -5.34
N HIS A 160 0.71 14.39 -4.88
CA HIS A 160 1.59 15.54 -5.09
C HIS A 160 3.01 15.31 -4.55
N SER A 161 3.14 14.82 -3.32
CA SER A 161 4.45 14.56 -2.71
C SER A 161 5.15 13.36 -3.38
N THR A 162 4.39 12.37 -3.83
CA THR A 162 4.93 11.24 -4.59
C THR A 162 5.46 11.69 -5.94
N THR A 163 4.78 12.59 -6.64
CA THR A 163 5.27 13.16 -7.91
C THR A 163 6.60 13.85 -7.71
N ILE A 164 6.72 14.73 -6.71
CA ILE A 164 7.98 15.44 -6.42
C ILE A 164 9.11 14.46 -6.08
N ALA A 165 8.83 13.46 -5.23
CA ALA A 165 9.82 12.45 -4.88
C ALA A 165 10.21 11.57 -6.08
N MET A 166 9.28 11.30 -7.00
CA MET A 166 9.52 10.53 -8.21
C MET A 166 10.37 11.31 -9.21
N GLU A 167 10.13 12.60 -9.37
CA GLU A 167 10.96 13.50 -10.19
C GLU A 167 12.38 13.56 -9.65
N ALA A 168 12.56 13.82 -8.35
CA ALA A 168 13.90 13.85 -7.74
C ALA A 168 14.63 12.50 -7.84
N PHE A 169 13.91 11.39 -7.66
CA PHE A 169 14.48 10.05 -7.86
C PHE A 169 14.86 9.80 -9.33
N HIS A 170 14.06 10.31 -10.28
CA HIS A 170 14.33 10.20 -11.71
C HIS A 170 15.53 11.03 -12.14
N ASP A 171 15.63 12.28 -11.68
CA ASP A 171 16.76 13.17 -11.99
C ASP A 171 18.09 12.55 -11.53
N LEU A 172 18.12 12.06 -10.29
CA LEU A 172 19.28 11.36 -9.74
C LEU A 172 19.65 10.11 -10.57
N ALA A 173 18.65 9.34 -10.98
CA ALA A 173 18.86 8.16 -11.80
C ALA A 173 19.34 8.51 -13.22
N GLN A 174 18.87 9.63 -13.78
CA GLN A 174 19.18 10.08 -15.13
C GLN A 174 20.60 10.66 -15.22
N ASP A 175 21.02 11.48 -14.24
CA ASP A 175 22.39 12.01 -14.15
C ASP A 175 23.42 10.88 -14.15
N ARG A 176 23.12 9.78 -13.47
CA ARG A 176 23.99 8.60 -13.45
C ARG A 176 24.06 7.90 -14.80
N VAL A 177 22.93 7.73 -15.49
CA VAL A 177 22.89 7.18 -16.86
C VAL A 177 23.71 8.02 -17.82
N ASP A 178 23.63 9.35 -17.70
CA ASP A 178 24.34 10.28 -18.58
C ASP A 178 25.84 10.36 -18.24
N SER A 179 26.24 10.05 -17.00
CA SER A 179 27.64 9.98 -16.56
C SER A 179 28.39 8.71 -16.98
N LEU A 180 27.67 7.65 -17.39
CA LEU A 180 28.30 6.42 -17.84
C LEU A 180 29.02 6.67 -19.18
N PRO A 181 30.30 6.26 -19.32
CA PRO A 181 31.00 6.41 -20.58
C PRO A 181 30.23 5.66 -21.67
N ILE A 182 29.93 6.36 -22.77
CA ILE A 182 29.44 5.72 -23.99
C ILE A 182 30.51 4.71 -24.37
N GLU A 183 30.26 3.40 -24.18
CA GLU A 183 31.10 2.37 -24.76
C GLU A 183 31.05 2.60 -26.27
N ALA A 184 32.08 3.25 -26.79
CA ALA A 184 32.33 3.39 -28.21
C ALA A 184 32.34 1.97 -28.76
N GLY A 185 31.34 1.66 -29.57
CA GLY A 185 31.28 0.40 -30.29
C GLY A 185 32.62 0.18 -30.96
N GLN A 186 33.29 -0.91 -30.59
CA GLN A 186 34.40 -1.45 -31.35
C GLN A 186 33.85 -1.72 -32.76
N GLU A 187 34.10 -0.81 -33.69
CA GLU A 187 34.13 -1.12 -35.10
C GLU A 187 35.27 -2.13 -35.27
N THR A 188 34.94 -3.42 -35.19
CA THR A 188 35.79 -4.46 -35.77
C THR A 188 35.78 -4.23 -37.27
N GLU A 189 36.77 -3.48 -37.74
CA GLU A 189 37.23 -3.44 -39.12
C GLU A 189 37.57 -4.88 -39.53
N VAL A 190 36.64 -5.50 -40.27
CA VAL A 190 36.86 -6.82 -40.87
C VAL A 190 37.80 -6.60 -42.06
N GLU A 191 39.10 -6.86 -41.86
CA GLU A 191 40.04 -6.97 -42.98
C GLU A 191 39.53 -8.02 -43.98
N PRO A 192 39.47 -7.71 -45.28
CA PRO A 192 39.15 -8.71 -46.29
C PRO A 192 40.33 -9.68 -46.44
N VAL A 193 40.04 -10.96 -46.18
CA VAL A 193 40.96 -12.07 -46.47
C VAL A 193 41.13 -12.17 -48.00
N ASN A 194 42.36 -11.97 -48.47
CA ASN A 194 42.80 -12.33 -49.82
C ASN A 194 42.98 -13.83 -49.98
#